data_AF-A0A2G1QM62-F1
#
_entry.id   AF-A0A2G1QM62-F1
#
_cell.length_a   1.000
_cell.length_b   1.000
_cell.length_c   1.000
_cell.angle_alpha   90.00
_cell.angle_beta   90.00
_cell.angle_gamma   90.00
#
_symmetry.space_group_name_H-M   'P 1'
#
loop_
_entity.id
_entity.type
_entity.pdbx_description
1 polymer ?
#
loop_
_entity_poly.entity_id
_entity_poly.type
_entity_poly.pdbx_seq_one_letter_code
_entity_poly.pdbx_strand_id
1 'polypeptide(L)' 'MTPDQFSELKTLILDLTIKVEEMKEHLQRQDEAISLLHDMTFEHTAPPEKKAIADALERGENPFWSDTDMPVDVKKLLGL' A
#
# COMPACT_ATOMS: atom_id res chain seq x y z
N MET A 1 31.22 -34.12 1.53
CA MET A 1 30.54 -33.53 0.36
C MET A 1 31.52 -33.59 -0.80
N THR A 2 31.15 -34.20 -1.92
CA THR A 2 32.04 -34.32 -3.09
C THR A 2 31.98 -33.04 -3.94
N PRO A 3 32.97 -32.80 -4.82
CA PRO A 3 32.94 -31.68 -5.76
C PRO A 3 31.66 -31.66 -6.63
N ASP A 4 31.17 -32.83 -7.04
CA ASP A 4 29.96 -32.96 -7.85
C ASP A 4 28.70 -32.58 -7.05
N GLN A 5 28.59 -33.06 -5.81
CA GLN A 5 27.52 -32.66 -4.89
C GLN A 5 27.52 -31.16 -4.60
N PHE A 6 28.70 -30.53 -4.57
CA PHE A 6 28.82 -29.08 -4.41
C PHE A 6 28.38 -28.32 -5.65
N SER A 7 28.70 -28.81 -6.85
CA SER A 7 28.27 -28.22 -8.11
C SER A 7 26.75 -28.31 -8.28
N GLU A 8 26.16 -29.46 -7.96
CA GLU A 8 24.71 -29.67 -7.98
C GLU A 8 24.00 -28.74 -6.99
N LEU A 9 24.49 -28.67 -5.75
CA LEU A 9 23.91 -27.78 -4.74
C LEU A 9 23.99 -26.31 -5.17
N LYS A 10 25.12 -25.87 -5.74
CA LYS A 10 25.28 -24.50 -6.24
C LYS A 10 24.29 -24.18 -7.35
N THR A 11 24.08 -25.12 -8.27
CA THR A 11 23.11 -24.98 -9.37
C THR A 11 21.69 -24.88 -8.83
N LEU A 12 21.33 -25.75 -7.89
CA LEU A 12 20.01 -25.72 -7.23
C LEU A 12 19.76 -24.40 -6.49
N ILE A 13 20.76 -23.87 -5.78
CA ILE A 13 20.63 -22.59 -5.08
C ILE A 13 20.41 -21.44 -6.07
N LEU A 14 21.11 -21.43 -7.20
CA LEU A 14 20.93 -20.41 -8.23
C LEU A 14 19.51 -20.48 -8.83
N ASP A 15 19.05 -21.67 -9.20
CA ASP A 15 17.71 -21.87 -9.75
C ASP A 15 16.62 -21.47 -8.76
N LEU A 16 16.77 -21.81 -7.48
CA LEU A 16 15.84 -21.41 -6.43
C LEU A 16 15.84 -19.89 -6.22
N THR A 17 17.02 -19.27 -6.30
CA THR A 17 17.15 -17.80 -6.15
C THR A 17 16.39 -17.09 -7.27
N ILE A 18 16.56 -17.53 -8.53
CA ILE A 18 15.85 -16.96 -9.68
C ILE A 18 14.34 -17.11 -9.50
N LYS A 19 13.85 -18.30 -9.17
CA LYS A 19 12.42 -18.55 -8.96
C LYS A 19 11.82 -17.71 -7.83
N VAL A 20 12.58 -17.50 -6.76
CA VAL A 20 12.12 -16.65 -5.64
C VAL A 20 11.98 -15.20 -6.09
N GLU A 21 12.91 -14.67 -6.86
CA GLU A 21 12.81 -13.29 -7.39
C GLU A 21 11.64 -13.16 -8.37
N GLU A 22 11.43 -14.12 -9.28
CA GLU A 22 10.27 -14.15 -10.17
C GLU A 22 8.94 -14.16 -9.39
N MET A 23 8.85 -14.98 -8.34
CA MET A 23 7.67 -15.04 -7.47
C MET A 23 7.41 -13.71 -6.75
N LYS A 24 8.45 -13.02 -6.27
CA LYS A 24 8.29 -11.70 -5.64
C LYS A 24 7.73 -10.68 -6.61
N GLU A 25 8.22 -10.64 -7.85
CA GLU A 25 7.67 -9.75 -8.86
C GLU A 25 6.20 -10.05 -9.16
N HIS A 26 5.83 -11.34 -9.23
CA HIS A 26 4.44 -11.73 -9.45
C HIS A 26 3.53 -11.29 -8.30
N LEU A 27 3.96 -11.44 -7.05
CA LEU A 27 3.21 -10.96 -5.89
C LEU A 27 3.05 -9.45 -5.90
N GLN A 28 4.13 -8.71 -6.20
CA GLN A 28 4.07 -7.26 -6.29
C GLN A 28 3.07 -6.80 -7.36
N ARG A 29 3.08 -7.41 -8.55
CA ARG A 29 2.09 -7.10 -9.61
C ARG A 29 0.66 -7.42 -9.17
N GLN A 30 0.47 -8.46 -8.37
CA GLN A 30 -0.86 -8.79 -7.82
C GLN A 30 -1.33 -7.75 -6.81
N ASP A 31 -0.46 -7.31 -5.90
CA ASP A 31 -0.78 -6.26 -4.94
C ASP A 31 -1.13 -4.94 -5.65
N GLU A 32 -0.36 -4.56 -6.68
CA GLU A 32 -0.65 -3.38 -7.51
C GLU A 32 -2.02 -3.50 -8.20
N ALA A 33 -2.34 -4.67 -8.76
CA ALA A 33 -3.63 -4.90 -9.41
C ALA A 33 -4.80 -4.87 -8.41
N ILE A 34 -4.62 -5.43 -7.21
CA ILE A 34 -5.62 -5.40 -6.15
C ILE A 34 -5.85 -3.96 -5.67
N SER A 35 -4.78 -3.18 -5.49
CA SER A 35 -4.88 -1.76 -5.13
C SER A 35 -5.67 -0.99 -6.19
N LEU A 36 -5.34 -1.15 -7.47
CA LEU A 36 -6.04 -0.50 -8.57
C LEU A 36 -7.53 -0.87 -8.59
N LEU A 37 -7.85 -2.16 -8.39
CA LEU A 37 -9.23 -2.61 -8.34
C LEU A 37 -9.98 -2.02 -7.15
N HIS A 38 -9.34 -1.93 -5.99
CA HIS A 38 -9.92 -1.31 -4.81
C HIS A 38 -10.20 0.18 -5.05
N ASP A 39 -9.26 0.90 -5.64
CA ASP A 39 -9.38 2.33 -5.95
C ASP A 39 -10.53 2.58 -6.95
N MET A 40 -10.56 1.82 -8.06
CA MET A 40 -11.67 1.88 -9.02
C MET A 40 -13.02 1.55 -8.37
N THR A 41 -13.05 0.53 -7.51
CA THR A 41 -14.28 0.14 -6.82
C THR A 41 -14.75 1.26 -5.89
N PHE A 42 -13.83 1.89 -5.16
CA PHE A 42 -14.13 3.03 -4.31
C PHE A 42 -14.66 4.21 -5.12
N GLU A 43 -14.00 4.58 -6.23
CA GLU A 43 -14.45 5.65 -7.11
C GLU A 43 -15.85 5.39 -7.71
N HIS A 44 -16.20 4.15 -8.01
CA HIS A 44 -17.47 3.86 -8.69
C HIS A 44 -18.61 3.44 -7.76
N THR A 45 -18.31 2.92 -6.58
CA THR A 45 -19.32 2.29 -5.71
C THR A 45 -19.35 2.85 -4.29
N ALA A 46 -18.38 3.66 -3.87
CA ALA A 46 -18.42 4.24 -2.54
C ALA A 46 -19.59 5.24 -2.42
N PRO A 47 -20.36 5.18 -1.31
CA PRO A 47 -21.35 6.19 -0.98
C PRO A 47 -20.71 7.59 -0.96
N PRO A 48 -21.46 8.64 -1.35
CA PRO A 48 -20.94 10.01 -1.42
C PRO A 48 -20.26 10.49 -0.13
N GLU A 49 -20.78 10.06 1.02
CA GLU A 49 -20.24 10.37 2.35
C GLU A 49 -18.82 9.82 2.55
N LYS A 50 -18.53 8.62 2.03
CA LYS A 50 -17.19 8.02 2.16
C LYS A 50 -16.18 8.68 1.22
N LYS A 51 -16.62 9.09 0.02
CA LYS A 51 -15.79 9.86 -0.91
C LYS A 51 -15.42 11.22 -0.34
N ALA A 52 -16.39 11.95 0.22
CA ALA A 52 -16.13 13.25 0.83
C ALA A 52 -15.10 13.18 1.98
N ILE A 53 -15.13 12.10 2.77
CA ILE A 53 -14.14 11.85 3.83
C ILE A 53 -12.74 11.58 3.25
N ALA A 54 -12.64 10.76 2.19
CA ALA A 54 -11.38 10.48 1.51
C ALA A 54 -10.79 11.74 0.85
N ASP A 55 -11.60 12.52 0.14
CA ASP A 55 -11.19 13.77 -0.51
C ASP A 55 -10.73 14.84 0.51
N ALA A 56 -11.32 14.86 1.71
CA ALA A 56 -10.88 15.72 2.80
C ALA A 56 -9.52 15.26 3.37
N LEU A 57 -9.35 13.95 3.59
CA LEU A 57 -8.09 13.37 4.04
C LEU A 57 -6.94 13.62 3.05
N GLU A 58 -7.17 13.48 1.74
CA GLU A 58 -6.16 13.78 0.71
C GLU A 58 -5.75 15.25 0.69
N ARG A 59 -6.66 16.17 1.02
CA ARG A 59 -6.37 17.61 1.16
C ARG A 59 -5.70 17.97 2.49
N GLY A 60 -5.43 16.99 3.35
CA GLY A 60 -4.91 17.21 4.69
C GLY A 60 -5.93 17.87 5.64
N GLU A 61 -7.21 17.87 5.27
CA GLU A 61 -8.31 18.37 6.09
C GLU A 61 -8.73 17.27 7.07
N ASN A 62 -9.08 17.63 8.30
CA ASN A 62 -9.60 16.67 9.27
C ASN A 62 -11.10 16.46 9.03
N PRO A 63 -11.54 15.30 8.49
CA PRO A 63 -12.93 15.10 8.09
C PRO A 63 -13.91 15.04 9.27
N PHE A 64 -13.41 14.96 10.51
CA PHE A 64 -14.23 14.86 11.72
C PHE A 64 -14.44 16.21 12.42
N TRP A 65 -13.73 17.27 12.02
CA TRP A 65 -13.77 18.56 12.70
C TRP A 65 -14.01 19.66 11.68
N SER A 66 -15.13 20.36 11.80
CA SER A 66 -15.29 21.64 11.10
C SER A 66 -14.34 22.68 11.73
N ASP A 67 -13.94 23.72 11.00
CA ASP A 67 -13.18 24.86 11.55
C ASP A 67 -13.85 25.49 12.80
N THR A 68 -15.15 25.22 12.98
CA THR A 68 -15.96 25.72 14.09
C THR A 68 -15.99 24.76 15.29
N ASP A 69 -15.70 23.46 15.09
CA ASP A 69 -15.66 22.45 16.14
C ASP A 69 -14.26 22.19 16.69
N MET A 70 -13.22 22.65 15.99
CA MET A 70 -11.83 22.44 16.38
C MET A 70 -11.51 23.09 17.74
N PRO A 71 -10.97 22.35 18.73
CA PRO A 71 -10.68 22.90 20.05
C PRO A 71 -9.57 23.94 19.89
N VAL A 72 -9.70 25.05 20.61
CA VAL A 72 -8.76 26.17 20.57
C VAL A 72 -7.30 25.73 20.80
N ASP A 73 -7.10 24.66 21.57
CA ASP A 73 -5.78 24.12 21.89
C ASP A 73 -5.12 23.40 20.69
N VAL A 74 -5.91 22.83 19.78
CA VAL A 74 -5.39 22.17 18.56
C VAL A 74 -5.06 23.22 17.49
N LYS A 75 -5.84 24.31 17.38
CA LYS A 75 -5.50 25.44 16.49
C LYS A 75 -4.15 26.07 16.86
N LYS A 76 -3.93 26.30 18.16
CA LYS A 76 -2.66 26.81 18.69
C LYS A 76 -1.46 25.90 18.39
N LEU A 77 -1.64 24.58 18.40
CA LEU A 77 -0.57 23.61 18.08
C LEU A 77 -0.22 23.59 16.59
N LEU A 78 -1.16 23.96 15.72
CA LEU A 78 -0.97 23.96 14.26
C LEU A 78 -0.60 25.34 13.70
N GLY A 79 -0.54 26.39 14.55
CA GLY A 79 -0.14 27.74 14.14
C GLY A 79 -1.17 28.47 13.26
N LEU A 80 -2.44 28.09 13.36
CA LEU A 80 -3.60 28.71 12.69
C LEU A 80 -4.32 29.70 13.63
#